data_AF-A0A2S7TXG9-F1
#
_entry.id   AF-A0A2S7TXG9-F1
#
_cell.length_a   1.000
_cell.length_b   1.000
_cell.length_c   1.000
_cell.angle_alpha   90.00
_cell.angle_beta   90.00
_cell.angle_gamma   90.00
#
_symmetry.space_group_name_H-M   'P 1'
#
loop_
_entity.id
_entity.type
_entity.pdbx_description
1 polymer ?
#
loop_
_entity_poly.entity_id
_entity_poly.type
_entity_poly.pdbx_seq_one_letter_code
_entity_poly.pdbx_strand_id
1 'polypeptide(L)'
;MNLLEKLQFGFTYSTSAGTTAAWIWAILITLVFFFGFGMVWGKLWNKSWSLTDSGMRVTLVAVASILAGYATLNLANVQKFDQWLENERAQLVRSVTSSGKFNRDVFVDAWEIISANSDQKGLTHPDEGGEELRLNEKTDASHLASASASEASAVLRKKAPFIWGVPFSPMLPEVAAASTIEAVGLPDSEYPAIVLANNDWTRTAATIQANHSLEAFRKIVGPEIESLRMGCTGLIGLLAALLIFFIPSIALGEIQVNPKA
;
A
#
# COMPACT_ATOMS: atom_id res chain seq x y z
N MET A 1 -4.48 -8.37 11.63
CA MET A 1 -3.77 -7.13 12.02
C MET A 1 -4.16 -6.71 13.42
N ASN A 2 -3.19 -6.63 14.32
CA ASN A 2 -3.35 -6.01 15.63
C ASN A 2 -3.24 -4.46 15.52
N LEU A 3 -3.50 -3.74 16.62
CA LEU A 3 -3.50 -2.28 16.64
C LEU A 3 -2.13 -1.67 16.30
N LEU A 4 -1.05 -2.31 16.75
CA LEU A 4 0.32 -1.81 16.61
C LEU A 4 0.79 -1.91 15.16
N GLU A 5 0.44 -3.01 14.47
CA GLU A 5 0.64 -3.20 13.03
C GLU A 5 -0.14 -2.17 12.21
N LYS A 6 -1.39 -1.87 12.58
CA LYS A 6 -2.20 -0.82 11.93
C LYS A 6 -1.56 0.55 12.07
N LEU A 7 -1.06 0.89 13.26
CA LEU A 7 -0.36 2.15 13.52
C LEU A 7 0.95 2.24 12.74
N GLN A 8 1.77 1.18 12.77
CA GLN A 8 3.04 1.15 12.04
C GLN A 8 2.84 1.28 10.52
N PHE A 9 1.85 0.58 9.97
CA PHE A 9 1.45 0.73 8.57
C PHE A 9 0.99 2.16 8.28
N GLY A 10 0.08 2.70 9.11
CA GLY A 10 -0.43 4.06 8.96
C GLY A 10 0.68 5.13 8.99
N PHE A 11 1.61 5.04 9.95
CA PHE A 11 2.76 5.94 10.03
C PHE A 11 3.68 5.78 8.82
N THR A 12 4.08 4.56 8.46
CA THR A 12 5.05 4.33 7.38
C THR A 12 4.48 4.70 6.00
N TYR A 13 3.21 4.37 5.76
CA TYR A 13 2.48 4.76 4.55
C TYR A 13 2.33 6.28 4.45
N SER A 14 2.00 6.96 5.55
CA SER A 14 1.78 8.41 5.57
C SER A 14 3.05 9.27 5.63
N THR A 15 4.22 8.70 5.95
CA THR A 15 5.49 9.44 6.19
C THR A 15 6.60 9.21 5.16
N SER A 16 6.33 8.54 4.03
CA SER A 16 7.33 8.43 2.96
C SER A 16 7.81 9.82 2.50
N ALA A 17 9.13 9.98 2.28
CA ALA A 17 9.94 11.20 2.49
C ALA A 17 9.57 12.51 1.74
N GLY A 18 8.41 12.61 1.08
CA GLY A 18 7.84 13.86 0.55
C GLY A 18 6.57 14.34 1.28
N THR A 19 6.07 13.61 2.28
CA THR A 19 4.77 13.90 2.90
C THR A 19 4.83 14.79 4.12
N THR A 20 5.91 14.84 4.91
CA THR A 20 5.95 15.68 6.15
C THR A 20 5.77 17.18 5.85
N ALA A 21 6.34 17.66 4.74
CA ALA A 21 6.10 19.03 4.29
C ALA A 21 4.63 19.23 3.87
N ALA A 22 4.04 18.24 3.19
CA ALA A 22 2.62 18.26 2.84
C ALA A 22 1.70 18.21 4.09
N TRP A 23 2.11 17.50 5.16
CA TRP A 23 1.45 17.51 6.47
C TRP A 23 1.40 18.90 7.07
N ILE A 24 2.57 19.57 7.12
CA ILE A 24 2.67 20.93 7.65
C ILE A 24 1.86 21.91 6.80
N TRP A 25 1.99 21.85 5.47
CA TRP A 25 1.27 22.75 4.56
C TRP A 25 -0.24 22.54 4.57
N ALA A 26 -0.73 21.30 4.58
CA ALA A 26 -2.16 21.04 4.65
C ALA A 26 -2.76 21.58 5.96
N ILE A 27 -2.09 21.32 7.10
CA ILE A 27 -2.52 21.86 8.40
C ILE A 27 -2.53 23.38 8.39
N LEU A 28 -1.45 24.02 7.91
CA LEU A 28 -1.35 25.48 7.84
C LEU A 28 -2.41 26.09 6.92
N ILE A 29 -2.63 25.53 5.73
CA ILE A 29 -3.63 26.03 4.77
C ILE A 29 -5.04 25.86 5.36
N THR A 30 -5.35 24.72 5.97
CA THR A 30 -6.67 24.51 6.59
C THR A 30 -6.88 25.44 7.78
N LEU A 31 -5.85 25.67 8.61
CA LEU A 31 -5.90 26.66 9.69
C LEU A 31 -6.18 28.07 9.15
N VAL A 32 -5.43 28.52 8.15
CA VAL A 32 -5.61 29.84 7.54
C VAL A 32 -7.01 29.98 6.93
N PHE A 33 -7.50 28.94 6.24
CA PHE A 33 -8.82 28.97 5.61
C PHE A 33 -9.93 29.05 6.66
N PHE A 34 -9.88 28.21 7.70
CA PHE A 34 -10.93 28.16 8.73
C PHE A 34 -10.91 29.40 9.64
N PHE A 35 -9.73 29.92 10.02
CA PHE A 35 -9.62 31.18 10.76
C PHE A 35 -10.02 32.39 9.91
N GLY A 36 -9.56 32.45 8.67
CA GLY A 36 -9.93 33.51 7.73
C GLY A 36 -11.43 33.52 7.46
N PHE A 37 -12.00 32.35 7.20
CA PHE A 37 -13.45 32.17 7.06
C PHE A 37 -14.18 32.58 8.34
N GLY A 38 -13.77 32.12 9.52
CA GLY A 38 -14.41 32.48 10.78
C GLY A 38 -14.41 33.98 11.09
N MET A 39 -13.33 34.68 10.75
CA MET A 39 -13.26 36.14 10.91
C MET A 39 -14.11 36.88 9.88
N VAL A 40 -13.95 36.57 8.59
CA VAL A 40 -14.64 37.27 7.50
C VAL A 40 -16.12 36.96 7.52
N TRP A 41 -16.49 35.70 7.69
CA TRP A 41 -17.88 35.25 7.72
C TRP A 41 -18.63 35.88 8.90
N GLY A 42 -18.06 35.87 10.10
CA GLY A 42 -18.71 36.52 11.25
C GLY A 42 -18.82 38.04 11.08
N LYS A 43 -17.82 38.69 10.47
CA LYS A 43 -17.88 40.14 10.16
C LYS A 43 -18.97 40.53 9.17
N LEU A 44 -19.37 39.62 8.28
CA LEU A 44 -20.51 39.86 7.38
C LEU A 44 -21.84 39.95 8.15
N TRP A 45 -21.95 39.26 9.28
CA TRP A 45 -23.16 39.25 10.11
C TRP A 45 -23.11 40.28 11.24
N ASN A 46 -21.93 40.52 11.83
CA ASN A 46 -21.71 41.51 12.89
C ASN A 46 -20.41 42.30 12.65
N LYS A 47 -20.47 43.63 12.48
CA LYS A 47 -19.28 44.45 12.20
C LYS A 47 -18.28 44.50 13.37
N SER A 48 -18.74 44.33 14.61
CA SER A 48 -17.88 44.22 15.79
C SER A 48 -17.29 42.82 15.99
N TRP A 49 -17.63 41.85 15.13
CA TRP A 49 -17.17 40.49 15.27
C TRP A 49 -15.64 40.39 15.29
N SER A 50 -15.13 39.82 16.38
CA SER A 50 -13.81 39.22 16.42
C SER A 50 -13.88 37.80 16.96
N LEU A 51 -13.03 36.92 16.42
CA LEU A 51 -12.83 35.59 16.98
C LEU A 51 -12.18 35.66 18.37
N THR A 52 -11.38 36.70 18.64
CA THR A 52 -10.60 36.84 19.89
C THR A 52 -11.40 37.26 21.10
N ASP A 53 -12.63 37.76 20.92
CA ASP A 53 -13.43 38.35 22.00
C ASP A 53 -14.01 37.30 22.94
N SER A 54 -14.02 36.04 22.51
CA SER A 54 -14.39 34.90 23.34
C SER A 54 -13.46 33.73 23.10
N GLY A 55 -12.81 33.26 24.17
CA GLY A 55 -11.94 32.08 24.11
C GLY A 55 -12.64 30.83 23.56
N MET A 56 -13.96 30.72 23.73
CA MET A 56 -14.76 29.63 23.17
C MET A 56 -14.79 29.65 21.63
N ARG A 57 -14.83 30.83 21.00
CA ARG A 57 -14.86 30.98 19.53
C ARG A 57 -13.54 30.59 18.91
N VAL A 58 -12.44 31.12 19.46
CA VAL A 58 -11.08 30.74 19.04
C VAL A 58 -10.89 29.24 19.19
N THR A 59 -11.28 28.67 20.33
CA THR A 59 -11.11 27.24 20.60
C THR A 59 -11.91 26.38 19.62
N LEU A 60 -13.17 26.73 19.36
CA LEU A 60 -14.04 25.99 18.43
C LEU A 60 -13.49 26.02 16.99
N VAL A 61 -13.08 27.20 16.50
CA VAL A 61 -12.48 27.34 15.17
C VAL A 61 -11.14 26.60 15.09
N ALA A 62 -10.30 26.69 16.12
CA ALA A 62 -9.01 26.00 16.17
C ALA A 62 -9.18 24.47 16.13
N VAL A 63 -10.06 23.92 16.97
CA VAL A 63 -10.34 22.47 16.98
C VAL A 63 -10.92 22.00 15.65
N ALA A 64 -11.89 22.74 15.09
CA ALA A 64 -12.47 22.41 13.78
C ALA A 64 -11.40 22.44 12.68
N SER A 65 -10.49 23.41 12.70
CA SER A 65 -9.40 23.52 11.72
C SER A 65 -8.43 22.34 11.81
N ILE A 66 -8.05 21.94 13.03
CA ILE A 66 -7.14 20.80 13.25
C ILE A 66 -7.78 19.50 12.75
N LEU A 67 -9.06 19.28 13.09
CA LEU A 67 -9.79 18.10 12.65
C LEU A 67 -9.98 18.07 11.12
N ALA A 68 -10.27 19.21 10.50
CA ALA A 68 -10.39 19.32 9.06
C ALA A 68 -9.04 19.10 8.35
N GLY A 69 -7.93 19.61 8.93
CA GLY A 69 -6.58 19.38 8.41
C GLY A 69 -6.19 17.90 8.49
N TYR A 70 -6.48 17.25 9.61
CA TYR A 70 -6.30 15.81 9.78
C TYR A 70 -7.11 15.00 8.77
N ALA A 71 -8.39 15.33 8.58
CA ALA A 71 -9.25 14.65 7.61
C ALA A 71 -8.77 14.84 6.16
N THR A 72 -8.33 16.06 5.81
CA THR A 72 -7.80 16.38 4.48
C THR A 72 -6.53 15.59 4.17
N LEU A 73 -5.65 15.44 5.15
CA LEU A 73 -4.43 14.65 5.02
C LEU A 73 -4.71 13.16 4.81
N ASN A 74 -5.62 12.60 5.62
CA ASN A 74 -6.03 11.22 5.46
C ASN A 74 -6.69 11.00 4.10
N LEU A 75 -7.50 11.95 3.62
CA LEU A 75 -8.10 11.89 2.30
C LEU A 75 -7.05 11.89 1.17
N ALA A 76 -6.03 12.75 1.27
CA ALA A 76 -4.93 12.78 0.30
C ALA A 76 -4.13 11.46 0.29
N ASN A 77 -3.95 10.83 1.47
CA ASN A 77 -3.30 9.53 1.59
C ASN A 77 -4.16 8.42 0.98
N VAL A 78 -5.49 8.42 1.22
CA VAL A 78 -6.41 7.44 0.61
C VAL A 78 -6.38 7.54 -0.91
N GLN A 79 -6.37 8.75 -1.48
CA GLN A 79 -6.34 8.96 -2.93
C GLN A 79 -5.07 8.40 -3.60
N LYS A 80 -3.98 8.23 -2.85
CA LYS A 80 -2.70 7.69 -3.36
C LYS A 80 -2.57 6.18 -3.17
N PHE A 81 -3.55 5.52 -2.56
CA PHE A 81 -3.45 4.11 -2.18
C PHE A 81 -3.27 3.18 -3.38
N ASP A 82 -4.10 3.34 -4.42
CA ASP A 82 -3.96 2.52 -5.64
C ASP A 82 -2.63 2.78 -6.35
N GLN A 83 -2.17 4.04 -6.38
CA GLN A 83 -0.87 4.37 -6.98
C GLN A 83 0.28 3.76 -6.19
N TRP A 84 0.21 3.80 -4.86
CA TRP A 84 1.20 3.14 -4.01
C TRP A 84 1.21 1.63 -4.21
N LEU A 85 0.04 0.98 -4.26
CA LEU A 85 -0.07 -0.46 -4.53
C LEU A 85 0.58 -0.86 -5.86
N GLU A 86 0.37 -0.09 -6.92
CA GLU A 86 0.96 -0.38 -8.22
C GLU A 86 2.48 -0.18 -8.23
N ASN A 87 2.98 0.82 -7.48
CA ASN A 87 4.41 0.99 -7.28
C ASN A 87 5.03 -0.18 -6.49
N GLU A 88 4.37 -0.63 -5.41
CA GLU A 88 4.81 -1.78 -4.62
C GLU A 88 4.84 -3.05 -5.47
N ARG A 89 3.84 -3.26 -6.33
CA ARG A 89 3.82 -4.40 -7.28
C ARG A 89 5.08 -4.46 -8.13
N ALA A 90 5.47 -3.33 -8.73
CA ALA A 90 6.66 -3.27 -9.57
C ALA A 90 7.97 -3.44 -8.76
N GLN A 91 8.04 -2.88 -7.55
CA GLN A 91 9.24 -2.93 -6.72
C GLN A 91 9.44 -4.29 -6.06
N LEU A 92 8.38 -4.92 -5.54
CA LEU A 92 8.42 -6.19 -4.85
C LEU A 92 8.98 -7.30 -5.74
N VAL A 93 8.43 -7.45 -6.95
CA VAL A 93 8.86 -8.48 -7.91
C VAL A 93 10.33 -8.35 -8.23
N ARG A 94 10.79 -7.12 -8.53
CA ARG A 94 12.22 -6.86 -8.79
C ARG A 94 13.07 -7.22 -7.58
N SER A 95 12.63 -6.83 -6.39
CA SER A 95 13.39 -7.06 -5.16
C SER A 95 13.52 -8.53 -4.75
N VAL A 96 12.64 -9.42 -5.23
CA VAL A 96 12.72 -10.88 -5.05
C VAL A 96 13.63 -11.47 -6.14
N THR A 97 13.31 -11.19 -7.39
CA THR A 97 13.93 -11.84 -8.57
C THR A 97 15.35 -11.36 -8.86
N SER A 98 15.75 -10.17 -8.38
CA SER A 98 17.12 -9.67 -8.52
C SER A 98 18.10 -10.25 -7.50
N SER A 99 17.65 -11.10 -6.58
CA SER A 99 18.49 -11.69 -5.54
C SER A 99 19.17 -12.96 -6.06
N GLY A 100 20.50 -12.96 -6.15
CA GLY A 100 21.26 -14.17 -6.49
C GLY A 100 21.02 -15.32 -5.52
N LYS A 101 20.77 -15.00 -4.23
CA LYS A 101 20.38 -15.99 -3.22
C LYS A 101 19.04 -16.65 -3.58
N PHE A 102 18.04 -15.85 -3.97
CA PHE A 102 16.72 -16.38 -4.35
C PHE A 102 16.85 -17.37 -5.51
N ASN A 103 17.57 -16.99 -6.57
CA ASN A 103 17.74 -17.87 -7.73
C ASN A 103 18.48 -19.17 -7.37
N ARG A 104 19.50 -19.09 -6.51
CA ARG A 104 20.22 -20.27 -6.03
C ARG A 104 19.31 -21.19 -5.21
N ASP A 105 18.61 -20.66 -4.21
CA ASP A 105 17.75 -21.44 -3.32
C ASP A 105 16.65 -22.16 -4.14
N VAL A 106 16.05 -21.46 -5.12
CA VAL A 106 15.09 -22.07 -6.06
C VAL A 106 15.69 -23.19 -6.90
N PHE A 107 16.92 -23.01 -7.39
CA PHE A 107 17.58 -24.01 -8.22
C PHE A 107 17.99 -25.23 -7.42
N VAL A 108 18.43 -25.07 -6.18
CA VAL A 108 18.73 -26.19 -5.26
C VAL A 108 17.46 -27.00 -5.03
N ASP A 109 16.36 -26.36 -4.63
CA ASP A 109 15.08 -27.04 -4.36
C ASP A 109 14.54 -27.75 -5.61
N ALA A 110 14.61 -27.08 -6.78
CA ALA A 110 14.16 -27.68 -8.04
C ALA A 110 15.06 -28.85 -8.47
N TRP A 111 16.37 -28.74 -8.28
CA TRP A 111 17.33 -29.78 -8.66
C TRP A 111 17.12 -31.07 -7.86
N GLU A 112 16.86 -30.99 -6.56
CA GLU A 112 16.61 -32.18 -5.73
C GLU A 112 15.43 -33.02 -6.26
N ILE A 113 14.38 -32.35 -6.75
CA ILE A 113 13.19 -33.02 -7.29
C ILE A 113 13.42 -33.51 -8.72
N ILE A 114 14.01 -32.66 -9.57
CA ILE A 114 14.19 -32.97 -10.99
C ILE A 114 15.28 -34.02 -11.19
N SER A 115 16.40 -33.97 -10.47
CA SER A 115 17.47 -34.97 -10.62
C SER A 115 17.05 -36.39 -10.24
N ALA A 116 16.03 -36.54 -9.40
CA ALA A 116 15.43 -37.84 -9.10
C ALA A 116 14.64 -38.42 -10.29
N ASN A 117 14.11 -37.55 -11.17
CA ASN A 117 13.20 -37.92 -12.26
C ASN A 117 13.85 -37.80 -13.66
N SER A 118 14.96 -37.06 -13.77
CA SER A 118 15.47 -36.51 -15.02
C SER A 118 17.01 -36.43 -15.04
N ASP A 119 17.64 -36.72 -16.18
CA ASP A 119 19.10 -36.75 -16.30
C ASP A 119 19.71 -35.32 -16.35
N GLN A 120 20.46 -34.95 -15.30
CA GLN A 120 21.22 -33.69 -15.20
C GLN A 120 22.70 -33.85 -15.60
N LYS A 121 23.08 -34.94 -16.27
CA LYS A 121 24.47 -35.21 -16.65
C LYS A 121 25.09 -34.06 -17.45
N GLY A 122 26.29 -33.69 -17.02
CA GLY A 122 27.10 -32.62 -17.61
C GLY A 122 26.84 -31.23 -17.04
N LEU A 123 25.86 -31.08 -16.15
CA LEU A 123 25.60 -29.84 -15.43
C LEU A 123 26.20 -29.88 -14.02
N THR A 124 26.65 -28.73 -13.54
CA THR A 124 27.16 -28.56 -12.16
C THR A 124 25.99 -28.34 -11.20
N HIS A 125 26.04 -28.95 -10.02
CA HIS A 125 25.00 -28.79 -9.01
C HIS A 125 24.90 -27.31 -8.55
N PRO A 126 23.70 -26.77 -8.29
CA PRO A 126 23.55 -25.37 -7.87
C PRO A 126 24.31 -25.00 -6.59
N ASP A 127 24.48 -25.94 -5.65
CA ASP A 127 25.29 -25.72 -4.45
C ASP A 127 26.79 -25.59 -4.70
N GLU A 128 27.27 -26.10 -5.83
CA GLU A 128 28.65 -25.97 -6.29
C GLU A 128 28.84 -24.73 -7.18
N GLY A 129 27.81 -23.91 -7.34
CA GLY A 129 27.81 -22.71 -8.20
C GLY A 129 27.29 -22.95 -9.61
N GLY A 130 26.60 -24.07 -9.86
CA GLY A 130 25.87 -24.27 -11.11
C GLY A 130 24.72 -23.28 -11.27
N GLU A 131 24.59 -22.70 -12.47
CA GLU A 131 23.52 -21.75 -12.81
C GLU A 131 22.55 -22.29 -13.86
N GLU A 132 22.66 -23.58 -14.19
CA GLU A 132 21.92 -24.22 -15.27
C GLU A 132 21.10 -25.39 -14.72
N LEU A 133 19.90 -25.57 -15.27
CA LEU A 133 19.01 -26.69 -14.96
C LEU A 133 18.40 -27.22 -16.25
N ARG A 134 18.46 -28.54 -16.47
CA ARG A 134 17.81 -29.17 -17.63
C ARG A 134 16.38 -29.56 -17.27
N LEU A 135 15.43 -29.07 -18.04
CA LEU A 135 14.02 -29.47 -18.02
C LEU A 135 13.82 -30.46 -19.17
N ASN A 136 13.49 -31.71 -18.89
CA ASN A 136 13.25 -32.73 -19.93
C ASN A 136 11.78 -32.84 -20.32
N GLU A 137 10.88 -32.35 -19.47
CA GLU A 137 9.44 -32.34 -19.72
C GLU A 137 8.74 -31.21 -18.95
N LYS A 138 7.45 -31.01 -19.25
CA LYS A 138 6.62 -29.97 -18.65
C LYS A 138 6.45 -30.12 -17.14
N THR A 139 6.53 -31.33 -16.61
CA THR A 139 6.56 -31.65 -15.18
C THR A 139 7.79 -31.07 -14.49
N ASP A 140 8.98 -31.14 -15.11
CA ASP A 140 10.19 -30.50 -14.59
C ASP A 140 10.04 -28.98 -14.52
N ALA A 141 9.47 -28.37 -15.56
CA ALA A 141 9.14 -26.94 -15.56
C ALA A 141 8.16 -26.58 -14.44
N SER A 142 7.18 -27.46 -14.16
CA SER A 142 6.23 -27.29 -13.05
C SER A 142 6.91 -27.39 -11.68
N HIS A 143 7.89 -28.28 -11.52
CA HIS A 143 8.68 -28.38 -10.29
C HIS A 143 9.52 -27.12 -10.05
N LEU A 144 10.19 -26.61 -11.09
CA LEU A 144 10.92 -25.34 -11.03
C LEU A 144 10.00 -24.17 -10.66
N ALA A 145 8.84 -24.06 -11.32
CA ALA A 145 7.88 -22.99 -11.03
C ALA A 145 7.29 -23.10 -9.61
N SER A 146 7.05 -24.31 -9.12
CA SER A 146 6.56 -24.55 -7.75
C SER A 146 7.60 -24.19 -6.69
N ALA A 147 8.86 -24.63 -6.87
CA ALA A 147 9.98 -24.24 -6.01
C ALA A 147 10.13 -22.71 -5.98
N SER A 148 10.08 -22.08 -7.14
CA SER A 148 10.12 -20.62 -7.25
C SER A 148 8.97 -19.92 -6.53
N ALA A 149 7.76 -20.47 -6.60
CA ALA A 149 6.60 -19.90 -5.94
C ALA A 149 6.67 -20.05 -4.41
N SER A 150 7.20 -21.18 -3.93
CA SER A 150 7.45 -21.44 -2.51
C SER A 150 8.47 -20.44 -1.94
N GLU A 151 9.64 -20.34 -2.59
CA GLU A 151 10.70 -19.45 -2.12
C GLU A 151 10.30 -17.98 -2.25
N ALA A 152 9.60 -17.60 -3.32
CA ALA A 152 9.06 -16.25 -3.46
C ALA A 152 8.14 -15.90 -2.29
N SER A 153 7.31 -16.85 -1.86
CA SER A 153 6.43 -16.64 -0.70
C SER A 153 7.20 -16.44 0.60
N ALA A 154 8.26 -17.24 0.82
CA ALA A 154 9.13 -17.12 1.99
C ALA A 154 9.86 -15.76 2.06
N VAL A 155 10.33 -15.27 0.90
CA VAL A 155 11.00 -13.98 0.77
C VAL A 155 10.01 -12.82 0.92
N LEU A 156 8.86 -12.88 0.24
CA LEU A 156 7.85 -11.80 0.27
C LEU A 156 7.35 -11.53 1.68
N ARG A 157 7.15 -12.57 2.50
CA ARG A 157 6.74 -12.42 3.91
C ARG A 157 7.68 -11.53 4.74
N LYS A 158 8.95 -11.43 4.34
CA LYS A 158 10.00 -10.65 5.02
C LYS A 158 10.21 -9.27 4.39
N LYS A 159 9.43 -8.89 3.37
CA LYS A 159 9.55 -7.61 2.67
C LYS A 159 8.36 -6.71 2.96
N ALA A 160 8.55 -5.41 2.77
CA ALA A 160 7.45 -4.46 2.76
C ALA A 160 6.47 -4.78 1.62
N PRO A 161 5.15 -4.58 1.80
CA PRO A 161 4.49 -4.10 3.02
C PRO A 161 4.17 -5.22 4.04
N PHE A 162 4.42 -6.49 3.71
CA PHE A 162 4.05 -7.66 4.54
C PHE A 162 4.74 -7.69 5.90
N ILE A 163 6.02 -7.29 5.97
CA ILE A 163 6.75 -7.17 7.24
C ILE A 163 6.16 -6.11 8.18
N TRP A 164 5.33 -5.19 7.67
CA TRP A 164 4.64 -4.18 8.47
C TRP A 164 3.32 -4.68 9.07
N GLY A 165 3.09 -5.99 9.05
CA GLY A 165 1.89 -6.63 9.62
C GLY A 165 0.70 -6.69 8.65
N VAL A 166 0.90 -6.35 7.39
CA VAL A 166 -0.09 -6.56 6.34
C VAL A 166 -0.37 -8.07 6.17
N PRO A 167 -1.64 -8.50 6.10
CA PRO A 167 -1.97 -9.90 5.86
C PRO A 167 -1.29 -10.42 4.59
N PHE A 168 -0.46 -11.44 4.75
CA PHE A 168 0.19 -12.14 3.66
C PHE A 168 -0.58 -13.42 3.36
N SER A 169 -1.19 -13.48 2.17
CA SER A 169 -1.88 -14.66 1.66
C SER A 169 -1.15 -15.12 0.40
N PRO A 170 -0.23 -16.09 0.50
CA PRO A 170 0.40 -16.67 -0.69
C PRO A 170 -0.60 -17.58 -1.41
N MET A 171 -0.41 -17.71 -2.72
CA MET A 171 -1.05 -18.76 -3.50
C MET A 171 -0.38 -20.10 -3.17
N LEU A 172 -1.09 -21.21 -3.28
CA LEU A 172 -0.46 -22.54 -3.21
C LEU A 172 0.59 -22.68 -4.33
N PRO A 173 1.81 -23.18 -4.04
CA PRO A 173 2.88 -23.27 -5.03
C PRO A 173 2.49 -24.00 -6.32
N GLU A 174 1.65 -25.04 -6.22
CA GLU A 174 1.20 -25.84 -7.35
C GLU A 174 0.25 -25.06 -8.27
N VAL A 175 -0.60 -24.20 -7.69
CA VAL A 175 -1.53 -23.34 -8.45
C VAL A 175 -0.75 -22.21 -9.13
N ALA A 176 0.24 -21.66 -8.45
CA ALA A 176 1.16 -20.67 -9.03
C ALA A 176 2.01 -21.29 -10.15
N ALA A 177 2.46 -22.54 -9.98
CA ALA A 177 3.19 -23.29 -11.00
C ALA A 177 2.35 -23.52 -12.26
N ALA A 178 1.11 -24.00 -12.10
CA ALA A 178 0.19 -24.18 -13.23
C ALA A 178 -0.02 -22.88 -14.03
N SER A 179 -0.24 -21.76 -13.30
CA SER A 179 -0.39 -20.43 -13.91
C SER A 179 0.90 -19.95 -14.61
N THR A 180 2.06 -20.31 -14.06
CA THR A 180 3.38 -19.98 -14.64
C THR A 180 3.60 -20.74 -15.95
N ILE A 181 3.25 -22.02 -15.98
CA ILE A 181 3.33 -22.89 -17.15
C ILE A 181 2.45 -22.41 -18.29
N GLU A 182 1.26 -21.97 -17.97
CA GLU A 182 0.37 -21.35 -18.95
C GLU A 182 0.93 -20.01 -19.47
N ALA A 183 1.50 -19.18 -18.59
CA ALA A 183 1.98 -17.85 -18.94
C ALA A 183 3.30 -17.86 -19.74
N VAL A 184 4.27 -18.70 -19.38
CA VAL A 184 5.56 -18.79 -20.07
C VAL A 184 5.43 -19.57 -21.37
N GLY A 185 4.66 -20.66 -21.36
CA GLY A 185 4.28 -21.42 -22.56
C GLY A 185 5.48 -21.97 -23.35
N LEU A 186 5.92 -23.19 -23.05
CA LEU A 186 6.92 -23.92 -23.85
C LEU A 186 6.26 -25.14 -24.54
N PRO A 187 6.29 -25.26 -25.87
CA PRO A 187 5.78 -26.43 -26.58
C PRO A 187 6.51 -27.72 -26.18
N ASP A 188 5.80 -28.86 -26.16
CA ASP A 188 6.38 -30.15 -25.77
C ASP A 188 7.56 -30.58 -26.67
N SER A 189 7.61 -30.09 -27.92
CA SER A 189 8.69 -30.34 -28.88
C SER A 189 10.00 -29.63 -28.56
N GLU A 190 9.99 -28.64 -27.66
CA GLU A 190 11.18 -27.84 -27.30
C GLU A 190 11.91 -28.40 -26.08
N TYR A 191 11.42 -29.50 -25.50
CA TYR A 191 12.14 -30.24 -24.48
C TYR A 191 13.10 -31.28 -25.11
N PRO A 192 14.29 -31.52 -24.53
CA PRO A 192 14.81 -30.92 -23.30
C PRO A 192 15.32 -29.49 -23.51
N ALA A 193 15.10 -28.63 -22.52
CA ALA A 193 15.55 -27.25 -22.50
C ALA A 193 16.48 -26.99 -21.31
N ILE A 194 17.57 -26.25 -21.52
CA ILE A 194 18.45 -25.80 -20.42
C ILE A 194 18.03 -24.38 -20.06
N VAL A 195 17.70 -24.16 -18.79
CA VAL A 195 17.33 -22.85 -18.26
C VAL A 195 18.41 -22.33 -17.32
N LEU A 196 18.68 -21.02 -17.42
CA LEU A 196 19.60 -20.31 -16.53
C LEU A 196 18.91 -19.87 -15.25
N ALA A 197 19.67 -19.59 -14.20
CA ALA A 197 19.19 -19.07 -12.91
C ALA A 197 18.24 -17.87 -13.03
N ASN A 198 18.49 -16.97 -13.99
CA ASN A 198 17.62 -15.83 -14.31
C ASN A 198 16.74 -16.15 -15.53
N ASN A 199 15.74 -17.01 -15.33
CA ASN A 199 14.80 -17.42 -16.39
C ASN A 199 13.40 -16.82 -16.19
N ASP A 200 12.56 -16.93 -17.22
CA ASP A 200 11.20 -16.42 -17.18
C ASP A 200 10.27 -17.24 -16.27
N TRP A 201 10.57 -18.53 -16.03
CA TRP A 201 9.82 -19.40 -15.13
C TRP A 201 9.82 -18.88 -13.69
N THR A 202 11.02 -18.65 -13.15
CA THR A 202 11.22 -18.15 -11.79
C THR A 202 10.67 -16.74 -11.61
N ARG A 203 10.92 -15.86 -12.61
CA ARG A 203 10.41 -14.49 -12.59
C ARG A 203 8.89 -14.44 -12.62
N THR A 204 8.27 -15.26 -13.47
CA THR A 204 6.80 -15.30 -13.62
C THR A 204 6.15 -15.90 -12.37
N ALA A 205 6.68 -17.00 -11.82
CA ALA A 205 6.18 -17.58 -10.57
C ALA A 205 6.24 -16.59 -9.39
N ALA A 206 7.38 -15.89 -9.23
CA ALA A 206 7.52 -14.85 -8.21
C ALA A 206 6.55 -13.67 -8.43
N THR A 207 6.32 -13.30 -9.70
CA THR A 207 5.36 -12.25 -10.08
C THR A 207 3.93 -12.64 -9.72
N ILE A 208 3.53 -13.87 -10.03
CA ILE A 208 2.20 -14.41 -9.71
C ILE A 208 1.99 -14.41 -8.19
N GLN A 209 2.98 -14.85 -7.40
CA GLN A 209 2.89 -14.83 -5.95
C GLN A 209 2.76 -13.41 -5.39
N ALA A 210 3.63 -12.50 -5.82
CA ALA A 210 3.58 -11.10 -5.38
C ALA A 210 2.23 -10.45 -5.71
N ASN A 211 1.73 -10.67 -6.94
CA ASN A 211 0.44 -10.14 -7.38
C ASN A 211 -0.73 -10.71 -6.59
N HIS A 212 -0.73 -12.02 -6.35
CA HIS A 212 -1.78 -12.67 -5.58
C HIS A 212 -1.83 -12.14 -4.14
N SER A 213 -0.68 -12.02 -3.48
CA SER A 213 -0.60 -11.52 -2.11
C SER A 213 -0.99 -10.04 -2.00
N LEU A 214 -0.60 -9.20 -2.96
CA LEU A 214 -1.03 -7.79 -3.00
C LEU A 214 -2.53 -7.65 -3.27
N GLU A 215 -3.10 -8.48 -4.14
CA GLU A 215 -4.54 -8.49 -4.42
C GLU A 215 -5.34 -8.97 -3.20
N ALA A 216 -4.86 -9.99 -2.49
CA ALA A 216 -5.45 -10.44 -1.24
C ALA A 216 -5.42 -9.32 -0.19
N PHE A 217 -4.31 -8.60 -0.08
CA PHE A 217 -4.21 -7.41 0.78
C PHE A 217 -5.21 -6.32 0.36
N ARG A 218 -5.30 -6.00 -0.94
CA ARG A 218 -6.25 -5.01 -1.45
C ARG A 218 -7.69 -5.36 -1.12
N LYS A 219 -8.08 -6.64 -1.18
CA LYS A 219 -9.42 -7.11 -0.81
C LYS A 219 -9.73 -6.90 0.68
N ILE A 220 -8.72 -7.01 1.55
CA ILE A 220 -8.88 -6.83 3.00
C ILE A 220 -8.90 -5.34 3.38
N VAL A 221 -7.98 -4.54 2.82
CA VAL A 221 -7.77 -3.16 3.24
C VAL A 221 -8.53 -2.15 2.39
N GLY A 222 -8.85 -2.47 1.14
CA GLY A 222 -9.61 -1.61 0.23
C GLY A 222 -10.94 -1.10 0.83
N PRO A 223 -11.79 -1.96 1.43
CA PRO A 223 -13.03 -1.50 2.06
C PRO A 223 -12.80 -0.53 3.22
N GLU A 224 -11.76 -0.74 4.03
CA GLU A 224 -11.39 0.14 5.15
C GLU A 224 -10.87 1.49 4.66
N ILE A 225 -10.11 1.50 3.57
CA ILE A 225 -9.62 2.71 2.90
C ILE A 225 -10.79 3.53 2.34
N GLU A 226 -11.78 2.89 1.72
CA GLU A 226 -12.97 3.58 1.22
C GLU A 226 -13.88 4.07 2.36
N SER A 227 -14.01 3.30 3.45
CA SER A 227 -14.68 3.75 4.68
C SER A 227 -14.00 4.98 5.27
N LEU A 228 -12.66 4.99 5.33
CA LEU A 228 -11.87 6.15 5.77
C LEU A 228 -12.09 7.35 4.85
N ARG A 229 -12.17 7.15 3.52
CA ARG A 229 -12.49 8.21 2.55
C ARG A 229 -13.84 8.85 2.84
N MET A 230 -14.87 8.04 3.01
CA MET A 230 -16.22 8.50 3.32
C MET A 230 -16.26 9.23 4.67
N GLY A 231 -15.62 8.66 5.69
CA GLY A 231 -15.51 9.26 7.03
C GLY A 231 -14.80 10.62 7.02
N CYS A 232 -13.66 10.73 6.31
CA CYS A 232 -12.94 11.99 6.17
C CYS A 232 -13.75 13.04 5.41
N THR A 233 -14.39 12.65 4.31
CA THR A 233 -15.24 13.54 3.51
C THR A 233 -16.43 14.04 4.32
N GLY A 234 -17.10 13.14 5.05
CA GLY A 234 -18.22 13.47 5.93
C GLY A 234 -17.81 14.39 7.08
N LEU A 235 -16.64 14.14 7.70
CA LEU A 235 -16.12 14.99 8.77
C LEU A 235 -15.81 16.41 8.26
N ILE A 236 -15.17 16.55 7.09
CA ILE A 236 -14.92 17.86 6.48
C ILE A 236 -16.25 18.57 6.20
N GLY A 237 -17.23 17.87 5.62
CA GLY A 237 -18.56 18.43 5.36
C GLY A 237 -19.28 18.88 6.64
N LEU A 238 -19.23 18.07 7.70
CA LEU A 238 -19.82 18.39 9.00
C LEU A 238 -19.15 19.63 9.64
N LEU A 239 -17.82 19.70 9.62
CA LEU A 239 -17.07 20.83 10.17
C LEU A 239 -17.34 22.12 9.39
N ALA A 240 -17.41 22.04 8.07
CA ALA A 240 -17.79 23.17 7.23
C ALA A 240 -19.22 23.65 7.53
N ALA A 241 -20.18 22.72 7.60
CA ALA A 241 -21.57 23.05 7.94
C ALA A 241 -21.67 23.70 9.34
N LEU A 242 -20.96 23.15 10.33
CA LEU A 242 -20.94 23.70 11.69
C LEU A 242 -20.46 25.15 11.67
N LEU A 243 -19.39 25.48 10.95
CA LEU A 243 -18.93 26.87 10.85
C LEU A 243 -19.88 27.77 10.08
N ILE A 244 -20.48 27.28 9.00
CA ILE A 244 -21.44 28.04 8.19
C ILE A 244 -22.66 28.45 9.00
N PHE A 245 -23.19 27.57 9.86
CA PHE A 245 -24.42 27.84 10.64
C PHE A 245 -24.16 28.44 12.03
N PHE A 246 -23.11 27.98 12.72
CA PHE A 246 -22.86 28.35 14.12
C PHE A 246 -22.28 29.77 14.24
N ILE A 247 -21.37 30.17 13.34
CA ILE A 247 -20.77 31.51 13.36
C ILE A 247 -21.83 32.60 13.17
N PRO A 248 -22.72 32.55 12.16
CA PRO A 248 -23.79 33.54 12.02
C PRO A 248 -24.76 33.53 13.20
N SER A 249 -25.09 32.35 13.74
CA SER A 249 -26.01 32.24 14.87
C SER A 249 -25.47 32.94 16.12
N ILE A 250 -24.17 32.78 16.42
CA ILE A 250 -23.52 33.49 17.52
C ILE A 250 -23.42 34.98 17.21
N ALA A 251 -22.98 35.36 16.00
CA ALA A 251 -22.82 36.75 15.61
C ALA A 251 -24.16 37.53 15.69
N LEU A 252 -25.25 36.92 15.24
CA LEU A 252 -26.61 37.49 15.33
C LEU A 252 -27.11 37.56 16.78
N GLY A 253 -26.82 36.53 17.59
CA GLY A 253 -27.16 36.52 19.01
C GLY A 253 -26.47 37.64 19.79
N GLU A 254 -25.23 37.98 19.45
CA GLU A 254 -24.53 39.12 20.07
C GLU A 254 -25.18 40.46 19.78
N ILE A 255 -25.65 40.68 18.55
CA ILE A 255 -26.34 41.92 18.18
C ILE A 255 -27.61 42.09 19.01
N GLN A 256 -28.33 41.00 19.30
CA GLN A 256 -29.54 41.04 20.13
C GLN A 256 -29.23 41.38 21.60
N VAL A 257 -28.09 40.92 22.12
CA VAL A 257 -27.70 41.15 23.52
C VAL A 257 -27.00 42.51 23.70
N ASN A 258 -26.28 43.01 22.68
CA ASN A 258 -25.56 44.28 22.71
C ASN A 258 -25.67 45.02 21.34
N PRO A 259 -26.75 45.77 21.11
CA PRO A 259 -27.05 46.38 19.80
C PRO A 259 -26.14 47.57 19.39
N LYS A 260 -25.14 47.92 20.22
CA LYS A 260 -24.20 49.02 19.98
C LYS A 260 -22.77 48.58 19.60
N ALA A 261 -22.54 47.27 19.45
CA ALA A 261 -21.25 46.73 19.03
C ALA A 261 -21.16 46.71 17.50
#